data_AF-A0A3A5QVI2-F1
#
_entry.id   AF-A0A3A5QVI2-F1
#
_cell.length_a   1.000
_cell.length_b   1.000
_cell.length_c   1.000
_cell.angle_alpha   90.00
_cell.angle_beta   90.00
_cell.angle_gamma   90.00
#
_symmetry.space_group_name_H-M   'P 1'
#
loop_
_entity.id
_entity.type
_entity.pdbx_description
1 polymer ?
#
loop_
_entity_poly.entity_id
_entity_poly.type
_entity_poly.pdbx_seq_one_letter_code
_entity_poly.pdbx_strand_id
1 'polypeptide(L)' 'MKETLLMKVNPKTLDNLMNELTSAIIQMKDVEPVQNSRFKDEVYTMCVCFQAELLQTIRNVELKNQSSKDTQDNPA' A
#
# COMPACT_ATOMS: atom_id res chain seq x y z
N MET A 1 -10.43 -6.64 11.77
CA MET A 1 -10.05 -5.79 10.61
C MET A 1 -11.15 -5.90 9.57
N LYS A 2 -11.62 -4.78 9.00
CA LYS A 2 -12.64 -4.83 7.95
C LYS A 2 -11.98 -5.26 6.64
N GLU A 3 -12.49 -6.30 6.00
CA GLU A 3 -11.96 -6.79 4.73
C GLU A 3 -12.25 -5.77 3.61
N THR A 4 -11.22 -5.44 2.83
CA THR A 4 -11.32 -4.52 1.68
C THR A 4 -11.16 -5.27 0.37
N LEU A 5 -11.56 -4.66 -0.76
CA LEU A 5 -11.32 -5.24 -2.08
C LEU A 5 -9.82 -5.39 -2.39
N LEU A 6 -8.96 -4.49 -1.88
CA LEU A 6 -7.51 -4.57 -2.04
C LEU A 6 -6.94 -5.85 -1.42
N MET A 7 -7.51 -6.34 -0.32
CA MET A 7 -7.08 -7.60 0.31
C MET A 7 -7.35 -8.85 -0.55
N LYS A 8 -8.15 -8.73 -1.61
CA LYS A 8 -8.45 -9.82 -2.55
C LYS A 8 -7.58 -9.79 -3.81
N VAL A 9 -6.78 -8.74 -3.98
CA VAL A 9 -5.85 -8.61 -5.10
C VAL A 9 -4.64 -9.51 -4.87
N ASN A 10 -4.07 -10.04 -5.95
CA ASN A 10 -2.85 -10.84 -5.88
C ASN A 10 -1.71 -10.02 -5.23
N PRO A 11 -0.96 -10.58 -4.25
CA PRO A 11 0.13 -9.86 -3.57
C PRO A 11 1.16 -9.25 -4.52
N LYS A 12 1.56 -9.97 -5.56
CA LYS A 12 2.52 -9.47 -6.56
C LYS A 12 1.98 -8.24 -7.32
N THR A 13 0.67 -8.19 -7.55
CA THR A 13 0.03 -7.02 -8.16
C THR A 13 0.04 -5.82 -7.21
N LEU A 14 -0.17 -6.05 -5.91
CA LEU A 14 -0.08 -4.99 -4.89
C LEU A 14 1.34 -4.45 -4.76
N ASP A 15 2.36 -5.32 -4.78
CA ASP A 15 3.78 -4.93 -4.73
C ASP A 15 4.16 -4.09 -5.96
N ASN A 16 3.78 -4.54 -7.15
CA ASN A 16 4.02 -3.79 -8.39
C ASN A 16 3.34 -2.41 -8.34
N LEU A 17 2.09 -2.36 -7.90
CA LEU A 17 1.36 -1.09 -7.76
C LEU A 17 2.03 -0.16 -6.75
N MET A 18 2.54 -0.68 -5.63
CA MET A 18 3.26 0.10 -4.63
C MET A 18 4.54 0.71 -5.21
N ASN A 19 5.29 -0.05 -6.01
CA ASN A 19 6.51 0.41 -6.65
C ASN A 19 6.25 1.52 -7.67
N GLU A 20 5.25 1.36 -8.54
CA GLU A 20 4.88 2.36 -9.55
C GLU A 20 4.32 3.64 -8.90
N LEU A 21 3.44 3.49 -7.90
CA LEU A 21 2.88 4.62 -7.16
C LEU A 21 3.97 5.40 -6.41
N THR A 22 4.92 4.69 -5.80
CA THR A 22 6.07 5.32 -5.12
C THR A 22 6.93 6.09 -6.10
N SER A 23 7.20 5.52 -7.28
CA SER A 23 7.97 6.18 -8.34
C SER A 23 7.28 7.45 -8.84
N ALA A 24 5.96 7.41 -9.03
CA ALA A 24 5.18 8.59 -9.41
C ALA A 24 5.22 9.68 -8.33
N ILE A 25 5.06 9.31 -7.06
CA ILE A 25 5.12 10.28 -5.93
C ILE A 25 6.50 10.93 -5.84
N ILE A 26 7.59 10.19 -6.08
CA ILE A 26 8.95 10.74 -6.12
C ILE A 26 9.08 11.76 -7.25
N GLN A 27 8.64 11.43 -8.46
CA GLN A 27 8.68 12.37 -9.59
C GLN A 27 7.86 13.65 -9.32
N MET A 28 6.69 13.53 -8.67
CA MET A 28 5.91 14.71 -8.25
C MET A 28 6.66 15.57 -7.23
N LYS A 29 7.42 14.95 -6.32
CA LYS A 29 8.28 15.66 -5.34
C LYS A 29 9.44 16.39 -6.02
N ASP A 30 10.00 15.81 -7.08
CA ASP A 30 11.09 16.42 -7.84
C ASP A 30 10.61 17.64 -8.64
N VAL A 31 9.38 17.61 -9.18
CA VAL A 31 8.78 18.72 -9.92
C VAL A 31 8.37 19.87 -8.99
N GLU A 32 7.77 19.58 -7.84
CA GLU A 32 7.35 20.59 -6.86
C GLU A 32 7.97 20.24 -5.50
N PRO A 33 9.14 20.78 -5.11
CA PRO A 33 9.84 20.41 -3.89
C PRO A 33 9.22 21.01 -2.62
N VAL A 34 8.34 22.01 -2.72
CA VAL A 34 7.69 22.63 -1.57
C VAL A 34 6.51 21.78 -1.08
N GLN A 35 6.68 21.18 0.11
CA GLN A 35 5.67 20.30 0.71
C GLN A 35 4.27 20.92 0.79
N ASN A 36 4.17 22.16 1.28
CA ASN A 36 2.89 22.85 1.42
C ASN A 36 2.24 23.21 0.08
N SER A 37 3.02 23.27 -1.00
CA SER A 37 2.50 23.44 -2.37
C SER A 37 1.93 22.12 -2.85
N ARG A 38 2.68 21.00 -2.73
CA ARG A 38 2.21 19.66 -3.12
C ARG A 38 0.94 19.21 -2.42
N PHE A 39 0.80 19.47 -1.12
CA PHE A 39 -0.40 19.06 -0.37
C PHE A 39 -1.66 19.87 -0.73
N LYS A 40 -1.54 20.94 -1.52
CA LYS A 40 -2.69 21.60 -2.13
C LYS A 40 -3.14 20.93 -3.43
N ASP A 41 -2.28 20.12 -4.04
CA ASP A 41 -2.64 19.30 -5.20
C ASP A 41 -3.42 18.07 -4.73
N GLU A 42 -4.66 17.95 -5.23
CA GLU A 42 -5.58 16.88 -4.85
C GLU A 42 -5.07 15.52 -5.31
N VAL A 43 -4.45 15.43 -6.49
CA VAL A 43 -3.94 14.18 -7.06
C VAL A 43 -2.76 13.67 -6.25
N TYR A 44 -1.81 14.54 -5.91
CA TYR A 44 -0.70 14.20 -5.03
C TYR A 44 -1.20 13.69 -3.68
N THR A 45 -2.18 14.39 -3.09
CA THR A 45 -2.76 14.00 -1.79
C THR A 45 -3.44 12.64 -1.88
N MET A 46 -4.24 12.40 -2.93
CA MET A 46 -4.86 11.09 -3.19
C MET A 46 -3.80 9.99 -3.35
N CYS A 47 -2.72 10.24 -4.07
CA CYS A 47 -1.64 9.27 -4.25
C CYS A 47 -0.97 8.90 -2.92
N VAL A 48 -0.67 9.88 -2.06
CA VAL A 48 -0.06 9.64 -0.75
C VAL A 48 -1.02 8.88 0.18
N CYS A 49 -2.30 9.27 0.22
CA CYS A 49 -3.31 8.54 0.99
C CYS A 49 -3.46 7.10 0.51
N PHE A 50 -3.52 6.89 -0.81
CA PHE A 50 -3.63 5.56 -1.39
C PHE A 50 -2.39 4.70 -1.15
N GLN A 51 -1.19 5.29 -1.17
CA GLN A 51 0.06 4.61 -0.82
C GLN A 51 0.02 4.07 0.62
N ALA A 52 -0.52 4.83 1.57
CA ALA A 52 -0.67 4.39 2.96
C ALA A 52 -1.66 3.21 3.10
N GLU A 53 -2.81 3.29 2.43
CA GLU A 53 -3.81 2.21 2.39
C GLU A 53 -3.26 0.93 1.75
N LEU A 54 -2.48 1.07 0.69
CA LEU A 54 -1.84 -0.04 -0.01
C LEU A 54 -0.79 -0.73 0.88
N LEU A 55 0.06 0.05 1.55
CA LEU A 55 1.05 -0.48 2.50
C LEU A 55 0.39 -1.23 3.65
N GLN A 56 -0.69 -0.67 4.22
CA GLN A 56 -1.44 -1.33 5.27
C GLN A 56 -2.06 -2.64 4.75
N THR A 57 -2.60 -2.64 3.53
CA THR A 57 -3.16 -3.86 2.91
C THR A 57 -2.09 -4.95 2.76
N ILE A 58 -0.91 -4.62 2.23
CA ILE A 58 0.19 -5.57 2.05
C ILE A 58 0.55 -6.23 3.39
N ARG A 59 0.76 -5.42 4.44
CA ARG A 59 1.02 -5.92 5.80
C ARG A 59 -0.09 -6.86 6.29
N ASN A 60 -1.34 -6.52 6.04
CA ASN A 60 -2.48 -7.34 6.49
C ASN A 60 -2.53 -8.70 5.78
N VAL A 61 -2.18 -8.74 4.49
CA VAL A 61 -2.10 -9.98 3.71
C VAL A 61 -0.95 -10.86 4.23
N GLU A 62 0.22 -10.28 4.51
CA GLU A 62 1.36 -11.00 5.09
C GLU A 62 1.01 -11.63 6.45
N LEU A 63 0.42 -10.84 7.35
CA LEU A 63 -0.01 -11.31 8.68
C LEU A 63 -1.02 -12.46 8.58
N LYS A 64 -2.00 -12.36 7.66
CA LYS A 64 -2.99 -13.43 7.44
C LYS A 64 -2.31 -14.71 6.96
N ASN A 65 -1.37 -14.60 6.01
CA ASN A 65 -0.63 -15.74 5.50
C ASN A 65 0.25 -16.40 6.58
N GLN A 66 0.83 -15.62 7.50
CA GLN A 66 1.59 -16.15 8.62
C GLN A 66 0.69 -16.92 9.60
N SER A 67 -0.45 -16.35 10.00
CA SER A 67 -1.39 -17.03 10.89
C SER A 67 -1.93 -18.37 10.34
N SER A 68 -2.09 -18.46 9.02
CA SER A 68 -2.52 -19.71 8.37
C SER A 68 -1.45 -20.79 8.42
N LYS A 69 -0.16 -20.42 8.31
CA LYS A 69 0.96 -21.36 8.42
C LYS A 69 1.12 -21.88 9.85
N ASP A 70 1.07 -20.99 10.83
CA ASP A 70 1.22 -21.35 12.25
C ASP A 70 0.12 -22.33 12.72
N THR A 71 -1.09 -22.24 12.14
CA THR A 71 -2.21 -23.16 12.43
C THR A 71 -2.04 -24.53 11.77
N GLN A 72 -1.35 -24.62 10.63
CA GLN A 72 -1.11 -25.89 9.93
C GLN A 72 0.08 -26.67 10.51
N ASP A 73 1.13 -25.97 10.96
CA ASP A 73 2.35 -26.60 11.48
C ASP A 73 2.25 -27.03 12.95
N ASN A 74 1.19 -26.60 13.66
CA ASN A 74 0.90 -27.03 15.02
C ASN A 74 -0.62 -27.18 15.24
N PRO A 75 -1.25 -28.25 14.74
CA PRO A 75 -2.65 -28.51 15.02
C PRO A 75 -2.79 -28.85 16.50
N ALA A 76 -3.63 -28.09 17.21
CA ALA A 76 -3.97 -28.31 18.61
C ALA A 76 -4.61 -29.69 18.85
#